data_AF-A0A930MUN0-F1
#
_entry.id   AF-A0A930MUN0-F1
#
_cell.length_a   1.000
_cell.length_b   1.000
_cell.length_c   1.000
_cell.angle_alpha   90.00
_cell.angle_beta   90.00
_cell.angle_gamma   90.00
#
_symmetry.space_group_name_H-M   'P 1'
#
loop_
_entity.id
_entity.type
_entity.pdbx_description
1 polymer ?
#
loop_
_entity_poly.entity_id
_entity_poly.type
_entity_poly.pdbx_seq_one_letter_code
_entity_poly.pdbx_strand_id
1 'polypeptide(L)'
;MNSTAQLLKAIISEWINTFQREQQEHPEWNWTEFSSFIEEFKLCSMQDRSSLWSFYQRMLTSFKRFEGIEGNRLVQVLLLDRVESIDILKESLCAFADNLPSFASILLMEDKSKESLYEPIIKGLGKKACLFSLPNQRMNEAYKELAAQGESSDPEVQYRMLLFELGEAAQKQDKGRLKRLAEQRFVPLCRSMNDTAMWVSSYLIVAGFMMQIKGEEKYTQELLDKGLEILQVESPADDPFKFSDLLIQYHMYKGACYAMSKYLGDATSSFMHAVAVAKEVGHKAFAVNAYNSALVVTLKRERRDYFPILKEAYSYVIAFSDEELKSINISFIVSAYLDKEQGLNSKQRDTIRSRMIGLYGVHWDASPKEAMKHFQESQHTPL
;
A
#
# COMPACT_ATOMS: atom_id res chain seq x y z
N MET A 1 3.77 9.43 -13.73
CA MET A 1 3.55 10.61 -14.59
C MET A 1 4.62 10.57 -15.66
N ASN A 2 4.25 10.30 -16.91
CA ASN A 2 5.23 9.87 -17.91
C ASN A 2 5.56 10.98 -18.94
N SER A 3 4.88 12.14 -18.89
CA SER A 3 5.22 13.32 -19.71
C SER A 3 4.53 14.61 -19.26
N THR A 4 5.08 15.77 -19.65
CA THR A 4 4.47 17.10 -19.42
C THR A 4 3.07 17.23 -20.05
N ALA A 5 2.82 16.58 -21.19
CA ALA A 5 1.52 16.61 -21.85
C ALA A 5 0.44 15.87 -21.04
N GLN A 6 0.80 14.78 -20.36
CA GLN A 6 -0.13 14.07 -19.46
C GLN A 6 -0.47 14.92 -18.24
N LEU A 7 0.53 15.57 -17.63
CA LEU A 7 0.31 16.48 -16.50
C LEU A 7 -0.65 17.62 -16.90
N LEU A 8 -0.40 18.26 -18.04
CA LEU A 8 -1.21 19.39 -18.51
C LEU A 8 -2.67 18.97 -18.79
N LYS A 9 -2.89 17.79 -19.37
CA LYS A 9 -4.24 17.24 -19.58
C LYS A 9 -4.96 16.97 -18.26
N ALA A 10 -4.27 16.37 -17.29
CA ALA A 10 -4.84 16.10 -15.98
C ALA A 10 -5.27 17.42 -15.31
N ILE A 11 -4.42 18.45 -15.37
CA ILE A 11 -4.73 19.77 -14.81
C ILE A 11 -5.92 20.43 -15.51
N ILE A 12 -5.96 20.44 -16.86
CA ILE A 12 -7.08 21.01 -17.61
C ILE A 12 -8.38 20.28 -17.27
N SER A 13 -8.35 18.95 -17.27
CA SER A 13 -9.51 18.12 -16.96
C SER A 13 -10.01 18.39 -15.53
N GLU A 14 -9.11 18.51 -14.56
CA GLU A 14 -9.49 18.77 -13.17
C GLU A 14 -10.09 20.16 -12.99
N TRP A 15 -9.55 21.17 -13.68
CA TRP A 15 -10.11 22.52 -13.74
C TRP A 15 -11.54 22.53 -14.27
N ILE A 16 -11.77 21.87 -15.42
CA ILE A 16 -13.09 21.77 -16.04
C ILE A 16 -14.07 21.05 -15.12
N ASN A 17 -13.69 19.88 -14.61
CA ASN A 17 -14.56 19.07 -13.76
C ASN A 17 -14.92 19.78 -12.44
N THR A 18 -13.94 20.44 -11.83
CA THR A 18 -14.15 21.18 -10.57
C THR A 18 -15.05 22.37 -10.78
N PHE A 19 -14.78 23.22 -11.78
CA PHE A 19 -15.64 24.38 -12.04
C PHE A 19 -17.06 23.96 -12.44
N GLN A 20 -17.21 22.89 -13.23
CA GLN A 20 -18.52 22.37 -13.61
C GLN A 20 -19.34 21.90 -12.40
N ARG A 21 -18.68 21.28 -11.41
CA ARG A 21 -19.32 20.89 -10.14
C ARG A 21 -19.70 22.12 -9.31
N GLU A 22 -18.78 23.07 -9.14
CA GLU A 22 -19.03 24.28 -8.36
C GLU A 22 -20.11 25.17 -8.99
N GLN A 23 -20.19 25.25 -10.32
CA GLN A 23 -21.25 25.98 -11.02
C GLN A 23 -22.65 25.40 -10.76
N GLN A 24 -22.78 24.11 -10.41
CA GLN A 24 -24.06 23.53 -9.99
C GLN A 24 -24.48 24.03 -8.60
N GLU A 25 -23.50 24.25 -7.72
CA GLU A 25 -23.71 24.80 -6.37
C GLU A 25 -23.87 26.33 -6.40
N HIS A 26 -23.29 26.98 -7.40
CA HIS A 26 -23.29 28.43 -7.63
C HIS A 26 -23.78 28.80 -9.04
N PRO A 27 -25.09 28.68 -9.34
CA PRO A 27 -25.65 28.94 -10.67
C PRO A 27 -25.46 30.38 -11.16
N GLU A 28 -25.21 31.32 -10.25
CA GLU A 28 -24.94 32.73 -10.54
C GLU A 28 -23.57 32.97 -11.20
N TRP A 29 -22.65 31.99 -11.16
CA TRP A 29 -21.34 32.08 -11.79
C TRP A 29 -21.43 31.98 -13.31
N ASN A 30 -21.54 33.14 -13.95
CA ASN A 30 -21.70 33.27 -15.39
C ASN A 30 -20.36 33.43 -16.13
N TRP A 31 -19.53 32.38 -16.13
CA TRP A 31 -18.37 32.33 -17.00
C TRP A 31 -18.78 31.97 -18.43
N THR A 32 -19.11 32.98 -19.23
CA THR A 32 -19.75 32.84 -20.54
C THR A 32 -18.97 32.00 -21.56
N GLU A 33 -17.64 31.97 -21.46
CA GLU A 33 -16.76 31.21 -22.36
C GLU A 33 -16.60 29.73 -21.94
N PHE A 34 -17.05 29.34 -20.74
CA PHE A 34 -16.78 28.03 -20.16
C PHE A 34 -17.28 26.85 -21.00
N SER A 35 -18.51 26.94 -21.51
CA SER A 35 -19.10 25.88 -22.36
C SER A 35 -18.30 25.63 -23.64
N SER A 36 -17.69 26.68 -24.19
CA SER A 36 -16.83 26.57 -25.38
C SER A 36 -15.52 25.85 -25.06
N PHE A 37 -14.94 26.06 -23.86
CA PHE A 37 -13.75 25.34 -23.42
C PHE A 37 -14.01 23.83 -23.24
N ILE A 38 -15.18 23.44 -22.76
CA ILE A 38 -15.56 22.03 -22.64
C ILE A 38 -15.58 21.35 -24.02
N GLU A 39 -16.25 21.95 -24.99
CA GLU A 39 -16.36 21.39 -26.33
C GLU A 39 -15.01 21.39 -27.06
N GLU A 40 -14.23 22.46 -26.93
CA GLU A 40 -12.89 22.53 -27.51
C GLU A 40 -11.97 21.45 -26.90
N PHE A 41 -12.01 21.22 -25.58
CA PHE A 41 -11.20 20.20 -24.93
C PHE A 41 -11.54 18.77 -25.40
N LYS A 42 -12.82 18.48 -25.68
CA LYS A 42 -13.25 17.20 -26.27
C LYS A 42 -12.69 16.99 -27.68
N LEU A 43 -12.56 18.07 -28.45
CA LEU A 43 -12.13 18.04 -29.86
C LEU A 43 -10.61 18.19 -30.03
N CYS A 44 -9.89 18.70 -29.02
CA CYS A 44 -8.45 18.86 -29.06
C CYS A 44 -7.76 17.52 -29.36
N SER A 45 -7.05 17.44 -30.49
CA SER A 45 -6.19 16.28 -30.78
C SER A 45 -5.06 16.25 -29.75
N MET A 46 -5.12 15.24 -28.89
CA MET A 46 -4.40 15.14 -27.62
C MET A 46 -2.89 14.87 -27.75
N GLN A 47 -2.25 15.15 -28.89
CA GLN A 47 -0.85 14.80 -29.14
C GLN A 47 0.07 16.02 -29.31
N ASP A 48 -0.46 17.20 -29.63
CA ASP A 48 0.36 18.41 -29.75
C ASP A 48 0.46 19.19 -28.43
N ARG A 49 1.67 19.22 -27.87
CA ARG A 49 2.02 19.93 -26.63
C ARG A 49 1.83 21.44 -26.77
N SER A 50 2.09 22.04 -27.93
CA SER A 50 1.95 23.48 -28.14
C SER A 50 0.48 23.91 -28.09
N SER A 51 -0.38 23.15 -28.77
CA SER A 51 -1.84 23.36 -28.75
C SER A 51 -2.41 23.26 -27.34
N LEU A 52 -2.01 22.27 -26.53
CA LEU A 52 -2.47 22.15 -25.15
C LEU A 52 -2.06 23.33 -24.27
N TRP A 53 -0.84 23.85 -24.46
CA TRP A 53 -0.38 25.04 -23.74
C TRP A 53 -1.16 26.29 -24.11
N SER A 54 -1.36 26.52 -25.40
CA SER A 54 -2.17 27.62 -25.91
C SER A 54 -3.61 27.55 -25.38
N PHE A 55 -4.21 26.36 -25.39
CA PHE A 55 -5.53 26.12 -24.81
C PHE A 55 -5.56 26.52 -23.32
N TYR A 56 -4.61 25.99 -22.54
CA TYR A 56 -4.57 26.21 -21.11
C TYR A 56 -4.37 27.69 -20.74
N GLN A 57 -3.50 28.40 -21.46
CA GLN A 57 -3.27 29.83 -21.26
C GLN A 57 -4.50 30.68 -21.57
N ARG A 58 -5.24 30.35 -22.64
CA ARG A 58 -6.51 31.01 -22.97
C ARG A 58 -7.55 30.78 -21.88
N MET A 59 -7.67 29.54 -21.41
CA MET A 59 -8.58 29.16 -20.33
C MET A 59 -8.29 29.94 -19.05
N LEU A 60 -7.02 29.98 -18.60
CA LEU A 60 -6.62 30.74 -17.41
C LEU A 60 -6.85 32.25 -17.54
N THR A 61 -6.62 32.80 -18.74
CA THR A 61 -6.82 34.23 -19.01
C THR A 61 -8.30 34.59 -19.01
N SER A 62 -9.14 33.75 -19.61
CA SER A 62 -10.60 33.89 -19.60
C SER A 62 -11.14 33.76 -18.17
N PHE A 63 -10.71 32.74 -17.42
CA PHE A 63 -11.09 32.58 -16.03
C PHE A 63 -10.66 33.79 -15.17
N LYS A 64 -9.45 34.32 -15.38
CA LYS A 64 -8.97 35.50 -14.65
C LYS A 64 -9.85 36.74 -14.87
N ARG A 65 -10.40 36.91 -16.08
CA ARG A 65 -11.36 37.98 -16.38
C ARG A 65 -12.70 37.74 -15.70
N PHE A 66 -13.16 36.49 -15.70
CA PHE A 66 -14.39 36.09 -15.04
C PHE A 66 -14.31 36.29 -13.51
N GLU A 67 -13.21 35.88 -12.88
CA GLU A 67 -12.96 36.07 -11.44
C GLU A 67 -13.08 37.55 -11.05
N GLY A 68 -12.61 38.46 -11.92
CA GLY A 68 -12.80 39.90 -11.76
C GLY A 68 -12.04 40.54 -10.59
N ILE A 69 -11.18 39.79 -9.92
CA ILE A 69 -10.37 40.30 -8.80
C ILE A 69 -9.06 40.87 -9.36
N GLU A 70 -8.83 42.17 -9.09
CA GLU A 70 -7.59 42.84 -9.47
C GLU A 70 -6.46 42.58 -8.47
N GLY A 71 -5.23 42.47 -8.96
CA GLY A 71 -4.03 42.37 -8.14
C GLY A 71 -3.75 41.01 -7.48
N ASN A 72 -4.71 40.07 -7.44
CA ASN A 72 -4.47 38.72 -6.95
C ASN A 72 -3.89 37.80 -8.05
N ARG A 73 -3.08 36.84 -7.62
CA ARG A 73 -2.56 35.77 -8.48
C ARG A 73 -3.48 34.56 -8.45
N LEU A 74 -3.62 33.89 -9.60
CA LEU A 74 -4.17 32.54 -9.65
C LEU A 74 -3.10 31.56 -9.21
N VAL A 75 -3.29 30.96 -8.04
CA VAL A 75 -2.35 30.00 -7.45
C VAL A 75 -2.85 28.60 -7.72
N GLN A 76 -2.01 27.79 -8.36
CA GLN A 76 -2.30 26.41 -8.68
C GLN A 76 -1.65 25.49 -7.66
N VAL A 77 -2.46 24.79 -6.88
CA VAL A 77 -1.99 23.81 -5.91
C VAL A 77 -1.89 22.46 -6.60
N LEU A 78 -0.68 21.90 -6.66
CA LEU A 78 -0.43 20.60 -7.28
C LEU A 78 -0.23 19.54 -6.17
N LEU A 79 -1.23 18.67 -6.00
CA LEU A 79 -1.16 17.52 -5.10
C LEU A 79 -0.83 16.29 -5.94
N LEU A 80 0.40 15.77 -5.78
CA LEU A 80 0.90 14.66 -6.56
C LEU A 80 0.82 13.37 -5.73
N ASP A 81 -0.05 12.44 -6.13
CA ASP A 81 -0.22 11.15 -5.43
C ASP A 81 1.01 10.24 -5.53
N ARG A 82 1.68 10.25 -6.69
CA ARG A 82 2.85 9.41 -6.94
C ARG A 82 3.84 10.12 -7.84
N VAL A 83 5.10 10.14 -7.41
CA VAL A 83 6.24 10.61 -8.20
C VAL A 83 7.10 9.42 -8.57
N GLU A 84 7.23 9.18 -9.87
CA GLU A 84 7.99 8.04 -10.40
C GLU A 84 9.44 8.41 -10.72
N SER A 85 9.68 9.68 -11.06
CA SER A 85 11.01 10.22 -11.35
C SER A 85 11.06 11.70 -10.97
N ILE A 86 12.07 12.06 -10.19
CA ILE A 86 12.33 13.46 -9.80
C ILE A 86 12.73 14.30 -11.02
N ASP A 87 13.50 13.73 -11.95
CA ASP A 87 13.96 14.46 -13.15
C ASP A 87 12.80 14.83 -14.09
N ILE A 88 11.93 13.86 -14.44
CA ILE A 88 10.71 14.11 -15.23
C ILE A 88 9.80 15.13 -14.52
N LEU A 89 9.68 15.04 -13.20
CA LEU A 89 8.88 15.99 -12.42
C LEU A 89 9.47 17.40 -12.52
N LYS A 90 10.79 17.53 -12.34
CA LYS A 90 11.51 18.80 -12.47
C LYS A 90 11.32 19.41 -13.86
N GLU A 91 11.57 18.64 -14.91
CA GLU A 91 11.38 19.10 -16.30
C GLU A 91 9.94 19.55 -16.57
N SER A 92 8.98 18.75 -16.10
CA SER A 92 7.56 19.05 -16.29
C SER A 92 7.13 20.30 -15.53
N LEU A 93 7.55 20.46 -14.27
CA LEU A 93 7.24 21.64 -13.46
C LEU A 93 7.94 22.90 -13.98
N CYS A 94 9.19 22.81 -14.44
CA CYS A 94 9.89 23.95 -15.06
C CYS A 94 9.17 24.39 -16.34
N ALA A 95 8.90 23.44 -17.24
CA ALA A 95 8.13 23.74 -18.44
C ALA A 95 6.74 24.28 -18.12
N PHE A 96 6.13 23.79 -17.03
CA PHE A 96 4.85 24.29 -16.58
C PHE A 96 4.94 25.75 -16.13
N ALA A 97 5.89 26.08 -15.25
CA ALA A 97 6.13 27.43 -14.76
C ALA A 97 6.47 28.43 -15.88
N ASP A 98 7.28 28.02 -16.86
CA ASP A 98 7.70 28.87 -17.99
C ASP A 98 6.52 29.27 -18.89
N ASN A 99 5.51 28.39 -19.02
CA ASN A 99 4.32 28.64 -19.83
C ASN A 99 3.17 29.26 -19.04
N LEU A 100 3.32 29.50 -17.74
CA LEU A 100 2.26 30.16 -16.97
C LEU A 100 2.18 31.66 -17.26
N PRO A 101 0.95 32.22 -17.43
CA PRO A 101 0.74 33.66 -17.48
C PRO A 101 1.35 34.38 -16.27
N SER A 102 1.67 35.67 -16.40
CA SER A 102 2.29 36.47 -15.33
C SER A 102 1.45 36.55 -14.04
N PHE A 103 0.13 36.46 -14.17
CA PHE A 103 -0.82 36.44 -13.05
C PHE A 103 -1.00 35.05 -12.40
N ALA A 104 -0.41 33.99 -12.97
CA ALA A 104 -0.49 32.64 -12.44
C ALA A 104 0.79 32.21 -11.72
N SER A 105 0.66 31.37 -10.70
CA SER A 105 1.78 30.81 -9.92
C SER A 105 1.46 29.41 -9.42
N ILE A 106 2.47 28.67 -8.99
CA ILE A 106 2.37 27.30 -8.48
C ILE A 106 2.59 27.32 -6.96
N LEU A 107 1.75 26.60 -6.22
CA LEU A 107 2.00 26.27 -4.82
C LEU A 107 2.30 24.77 -4.73
N LEU A 108 3.52 24.47 -4.30
CA LEU A 108 3.94 23.11 -3.97
C LEU A 108 3.83 22.95 -2.46
N MET A 109 3.22 21.86 -2.02
CA MET A 109 3.03 21.57 -0.59
C MET A 109 3.73 20.27 -0.24
N GLU A 110 4.45 20.26 0.87
CA GLU A 110 5.09 19.05 1.37
C GLU A 110 5.06 18.96 2.90
N ASP A 111 5.14 17.74 3.40
CA ASP A 111 5.24 17.46 4.82
C ASP A 111 6.68 17.66 5.31
N LYS A 112 6.87 18.57 6.26
CA LYS A 112 8.18 18.89 6.84
C LYS A 112 8.85 17.70 7.56
N SER A 113 8.08 16.67 7.91
CA SER A 113 8.60 15.46 8.59
C SER A 113 9.28 14.45 7.65
N LYS A 114 9.24 14.69 6.33
CA LYS A 114 9.84 13.84 5.30
C LYS A 114 10.97 14.56 4.58
N GLU A 115 11.81 13.80 3.89
CA GLU A 115 12.79 14.36 2.96
C GLU A 115 12.06 15.17 1.88
N SER A 116 12.53 16.40 1.63
CA SER A 116 11.88 17.32 0.70
C SER A 116 11.99 16.81 -0.73
N LEU A 117 10.84 16.70 -1.39
CA LEU A 117 10.77 16.34 -2.80
C LEU A 117 11.04 17.57 -3.69
N TYR A 118 10.60 18.75 -3.25
CA TYR A 118 10.55 19.94 -4.08
C TYR A 118 11.71 20.91 -3.86
N GLU A 119 12.47 20.81 -2.75
CA GLU A 119 13.67 21.62 -2.52
C GLU A 119 14.68 21.58 -3.69
N PRO A 120 14.97 20.42 -4.31
CA PRO A 120 15.86 20.36 -5.48
C PRO A 120 15.30 21.03 -6.74
N ILE A 121 13.97 21.21 -6.80
CA ILE A 121 13.24 21.66 -7.99
C ILE A 121 12.94 23.16 -7.92
N ILE A 122 12.58 23.67 -6.73
CA ILE A 122 12.02 25.01 -6.54
C ILE A 122 12.92 26.13 -7.08
N LYS A 123 14.24 25.96 -7.02
CA LYS A 123 15.21 26.93 -7.57
C LYS A 123 15.01 27.15 -9.07
N GLY A 124 14.68 26.08 -9.81
CA GLY A 124 14.43 26.15 -11.26
C GLY A 124 13.11 26.84 -11.63
N LEU A 125 12.16 26.92 -10.69
CA LEU A 125 10.84 27.52 -10.92
C LEU A 125 10.82 29.04 -10.67
N GLY A 126 11.90 29.61 -10.12
CA GLY A 126 12.06 31.04 -9.91
C GLY A 126 10.90 31.67 -9.10
N LYS A 127 10.45 32.86 -9.52
CA LYS A 127 9.39 33.63 -8.83
C LYS A 127 7.96 33.14 -9.12
N LYS A 128 7.83 32.07 -9.91
CA LYS A 128 6.53 31.52 -10.37
C LYS A 128 6.02 30.41 -9.45
N ALA A 129 6.83 29.93 -8.51
CA ALA A 129 6.43 28.91 -7.56
C ALA A 129 6.77 29.31 -6.12
N CYS A 130 5.98 28.78 -5.19
CA CYS A 130 6.25 28.83 -3.77
C CYS A 130 6.21 27.39 -3.23
N LEU A 131 7.14 27.05 -2.35
CA LEU A 131 7.12 25.81 -1.58
C LEU A 131 6.59 26.13 -0.18
N PHE A 132 5.49 25.49 0.18
CA PHE A 132 4.88 25.60 1.49
C PHE A 132 5.06 24.29 2.25
N SER A 133 5.91 24.32 3.28
CA SER A 133 6.07 23.18 4.17
C SER A 133 4.91 23.17 5.17
N LEU A 134 4.10 22.12 5.10
CA LEU A 134 3.06 21.87 6.09
C LEU A 134 3.74 21.64 7.45
N PRO A 135 3.32 22.37 8.51
CA PRO A 135 3.77 22.05 9.85
C PRO A 135 3.28 20.65 10.23
N ASN A 136 3.94 20.04 11.22
CA ASN A 136 3.50 18.75 11.76
C ASN A 136 2.01 18.83 12.12
N GLN A 137 1.18 18.09 11.39
CA GLN A 137 -0.28 18.09 11.53
C GLN A 137 -0.75 17.34 12.80
N ARG A 138 0.18 16.80 13.58
CA ARG A 138 -0.09 16.03 14.81
C ARG A 138 -1.11 14.91 14.57
N MET A 139 -1.01 14.24 13.42
CA MET A 139 -1.96 13.19 13.00
C MET A 139 -2.14 12.11 14.07
N ASN A 140 -1.07 11.70 14.76
CA ASN A 140 -1.16 10.73 15.84
C ASN A 140 -2.01 11.22 17.02
N GLU A 141 -1.94 12.51 17.36
CA GLU A 141 -2.80 13.12 18.40
C GLU A 141 -4.25 13.14 17.92
N ALA A 142 -4.49 13.56 16.68
CA ALA A 142 -5.82 13.57 16.08
C ALA A 142 -6.46 12.17 16.01
N TYR A 143 -5.71 11.14 15.59
CA TYR A 143 -6.20 9.76 15.58
C TYR A 143 -6.50 9.24 16.99
N LYS A 144 -5.69 9.62 17.99
CA LYS A 144 -5.91 9.26 19.38
C LYS A 144 -7.16 9.93 19.95
N GLU A 145 -7.39 11.20 19.61
CA GLU A 145 -8.59 11.94 19.97
C GLU A 145 -9.85 11.31 19.33
N LEU A 146 -9.77 10.95 18.05
CA LEU A 146 -10.84 10.21 17.37
C LEU A 146 -11.11 8.86 18.04
N ALA A 147 -10.06 8.11 18.39
CA ALA A 147 -10.20 6.82 19.07
C ALA A 147 -10.83 6.93 20.46
N ALA A 148 -10.60 8.06 21.14
CA ALA A 148 -11.15 8.38 22.46
C ALA A 148 -12.61 8.88 22.42
N GLN A 149 -13.21 9.07 21.24
CA GLN A 149 -14.62 9.46 21.14
C GLN A 149 -15.53 8.37 21.70
N GLY A 150 -16.47 8.79 22.55
CA GLY A 150 -17.40 7.92 23.28
C GLY A 150 -17.25 8.03 24.78
N GLU A 151 -17.96 7.17 25.51
CA GLU A 151 -17.82 7.10 26.97
C GLU A 151 -16.55 6.35 27.37
N SER A 152 -15.76 6.90 28.30
CA SER A 152 -14.51 6.26 28.72
C SER A 152 -14.71 4.90 29.41
N SER A 153 -15.91 4.63 29.94
CA SER A 153 -16.30 3.34 30.51
C SER A 153 -16.62 2.28 29.46
N ASP A 154 -16.82 2.67 28.20
CA ASP A 154 -17.13 1.76 27.10
C ASP A 154 -15.93 0.84 26.82
N PRO A 155 -16.12 -0.50 26.85
CA PRO A 155 -15.07 -1.46 26.50
C PRO A 155 -14.44 -1.24 25.13
N GLU A 156 -15.19 -0.78 24.13
CA GLU A 156 -14.64 -0.53 22.79
C GLU A 156 -13.72 0.70 22.77
N VAL A 157 -14.08 1.76 23.50
CA VAL A 157 -13.24 2.96 23.67
C VAL A 157 -11.96 2.55 24.40
N GLN A 158 -12.07 1.79 25.49
CA GLN A 158 -10.92 1.30 26.25
C GLN A 158 -10.01 0.40 25.41
N TYR A 159 -10.59 -0.47 24.58
CA TYR A 159 -9.87 -1.35 23.67
C TYR A 159 -9.01 -0.54 22.70
N ARG A 160 -9.61 0.45 22.01
CA ARG A 160 -8.89 1.32 21.07
C ARG A 160 -7.77 2.08 21.78
N MET A 161 -8.04 2.65 22.96
CA MET A 161 -7.04 3.40 23.72
C MET A 161 -5.87 2.52 24.17
N LEU A 162 -6.14 1.28 24.60
CA LEU A 162 -5.10 0.33 24.98
C LEU A 162 -4.23 -0.10 23.79
N LEU A 163 -4.77 -0.19 22.56
CA LEU A 163 -3.96 -0.42 21.36
C LEU A 163 -2.94 0.69 21.14
N PHE A 164 -3.31 1.96 21.33
CA PHE A 164 -2.36 3.08 21.27
C PHE A 164 -1.30 2.97 22.36
N GLU A 165 -1.68 2.64 23.61
CA GLU A 165 -0.72 2.49 24.71
C GLU A 165 0.28 1.35 24.47
N LEU A 166 -0.18 0.21 23.93
CA LEU A 166 0.67 -0.91 23.54
C LEU A 166 1.63 -0.52 22.42
N GLY A 167 1.13 0.17 21.38
CA GLY A 167 1.95 0.67 20.27
C GLY A 167 3.01 1.68 20.73
N GLU A 168 2.66 2.61 21.61
CA GLU A 168 3.60 3.57 22.20
C GLU A 168 4.70 2.84 23.02
N ALA A 169 4.34 1.81 23.78
CA ALA A 169 5.29 1.01 24.55
C ALA A 169 6.24 0.23 23.61
N ALA A 170 5.72 -0.38 22.55
CA ALA A 170 6.52 -1.09 21.54
C ALA A 170 7.49 -0.16 20.80
N GLN A 171 7.02 1.01 20.36
CA GLN A 171 7.84 2.03 19.70
C GLN A 171 9.01 2.49 20.59
N LYS A 172 8.76 2.62 21.90
CA LYS A 172 9.77 2.99 22.90
C LYS A 172 10.63 1.82 23.39
N GLN A 173 10.40 0.60 22.89
CA GLN A 173 11.06 -0.63 23.35
C GLN A 173 10.87 -0.88 24.86
N ASP A 174 9.79 -0.37 25.46
CA ASP A 174 9.49 -0.53 26.88
C ASP A 174 8.73 -1.84 27.13
N LYS A 175 9.49 -2.93 27.17
CA LYS A 175 8.96 -4.27 27.41
C LYS A 175 8.21 -4.43 28.73
N GLY A 176 8.66 -3.73 29.78
CA GLY A 176 8.06 -3.84 31.10
C GLY A 176 6.66 -3.25 31.12
N ARG A 177 6.50 -2.06 30.50
CA ARG A 177 5.19 -1.45 30.32
C ARG A 177 4.29 -2.27 29.40
N LEU A 178 4.81 -2.76 28.28
CA LEU A 178 4.01 -3.54 27.33
C LEU A 178 3.43 -4.80 27.98
N LYS A 179 4.26 -5.60 28.68
CA LYS A 179 3.79 -6.81 29.39
C LYS A 179 2.73 -6.49 30.44
N ARG A 180 2.94 -5.44 31.25
CA ARG A 180 1.94 -5.00 32.24
C ARG A 180 0.62 -4.60 31.59
N LEU A 181 0.67 -3.81 30.51
CA LEU A 181 -0.55 -3.41 29.78
C LEU A 181 -1.28 -4.62 29.21
N ALA A 182 -0.54 -5.54 28.60
CA ALA A 182 -1.09 -6.76 28.02
C ALA A 182 -1.79 -7.63 29.08
N GLU A 183 -1.07 -7.98 30.15
CA GLU A 183 -1.53 -8.96 31.15
C GLU A 183 -2.60 -8.39 32.09
N GLN A 184 -2.49 -7.11 32.46
CA GLN A 184 -3.33 -6.52 33.51
C GLN A 184 -4.55 -5.77 32.96
N ARG A 185 -4.52 -5.34 31.68
CA ARG A 185 -5.57 -4.49 31.11
C ARG A 185 -6.12 -5.03 29.80
N PHE A 186 -5.27 -5.22 28.79
CA PHE A 186 -5.72 -5.49 27.43
C PHE A 186 -6.35 -6.86 27.26
N VAL A 187 -5.64 -7.95 27.61
CA VAL A 187 -6.18 -9.31 27.51
C VAL A 187 -7.43 -9.49 28.40
N PRO A 188 -7.45 -9.04 29.68
CA PRO A 188 -8.66 -9.10 30.50
C PRO A 188 -9.85 -8.34 29.90
N LEU A 189 -9.63 -7.15 29.32
CA LEU A 189 -10.68 -6.38 28.67
C LEU A 189 -11.27 -7.15 27.49
N CYS A 190 -10.43 -7.62 26.57
CA CYS A 190 -10.90 -8.41 25.41
C CYS A 190 -11.67 -9.66 25.84
N ARG A 191 -11.22 -10.33 26.91
CA ARG A 191 -11.94 -11.48 27.49
C ARG A 191 -13.31 -11.09 28.05
N SER A 192 -13.41 -9.93 28.70
CA SER A 192 -14.67 -9.45 29.31
C SER A 192 -15.74 -9.06 28.29
N MET A 193 -15.37 -8.85 27.02
CA MET A 193 -16.30 -8.55 25.92
C MET A 193 -17.09 -9.78 25.45
N ASN A 194 -16.85 -10.97 26.01
CA ASN A 194 -17.55 -12.22 25.70
C ASN A 194 -17.55 -12.63 24.21
N ASP A 195 -16.51 -12.21 23.49
CA ASP A 195 -16.22 -12.65 22.12
C ASP A 195 -14.90 -13.44 22.13
N THR A 196 -14.99 -14.74 21.86
CA THR A 196 -13.83 -15.64 21.82
C THR A 196 -12.83 -15.21 20.75
N ALA A 197 -13.28 -14.75 19.58
CA ALA A 197 -12.38 -14.28 18.53
C ALA A 197 -11.63 -13.02 18.98
N MET A 198 -12.30 -12.09 19.67
CA MET A 198 -11.67 -10.92 20.27
C MET A 198 -10.66 -11.29 21.35
N TRP A 199 -11.04 -12.18 22.27
CA TRP A 199 -10.17 -12.65 23.34
C TRP A 199 -8.91 -13.31 22.79
N VAL A 200 -9.05 -14.24 21.85
CA VAL A 200 -7.92 -14.90 21.21
C VAL A 200 -7.09 -13.90 20.41
N SER A 201 -7.71 -12.98 19.66
CA SER A 201 -6.98 -11.96 18.89
C SER A 201 -6.08 -11.09 19.78
N SER A 202 -6.47 -10.88 21.04
CA SER A 202 -5.66 -10.06 21.97
C SER A 202 -4.24 -10.61 22.18
N TYR A 203 -4.07 -11.93 22.28
CA TYR A 203 -2.73 -12.54 22.41
C TYR A 203 -1.91 -12.38 21.12
N LEU A 204 -2.54 -12.55 19.95
CA LEU A 204 -1.91 -12.36 18.65
C LEU A 204 -1.45 -10.91 18.45
N ILE A 205 -2.28 -9.94 18.82
CA ILE A 205 -1.97 -8.50 18.76
C ILE A 205 -0.77 -8.18 19.66
N VAL A 206 -0.78 -8.64 20.91
CA VAL A 206 0.34 -8.43 21.84
C VAL A 206 1.60 -9.10 21.31
N ALA A 207 1.52 -10.32 20.77
CA ALA A 207 2.65 -11.00 20.15
C ALA A 207 3.23 -10.17 18.99
N GLY A 208 2.37 -9.57 18.14
CA GLY A 208 2.82 -8.69 17.06
C GLY A 208 3.57 -7.45 17.51
N PHE A 209 3.14 -6.81 18.60
CA PHE A 209 3.91 -5.72 19.20
C PHE A 209 5.23 -6.21 19.81
N MET A 210 5.22 -7.37 20.47
CA MET A 210 6.41 -7.97 21.09
C MET A 210 7.46 -8.40 20.06
N MET A 211 7.07 -8.81 18.85
CA MET A 211 8.01 -9.11 17.76
C MET A 211 8.89 -7.92 17.37
N GLN A 212 8.47 -6.69 17.66
CA GLN A 212 9.28 -5.48 17.40
C GLN A 212 10.34 -5.24 18.48
N ILE A 213 10.29 -5.96 19.61
CA ILE A 213 11.21 -5.83 20.74
C ILE A 213 12.24 -6.96 20.70
N LYS A 214 13.52 -6.60 20.62
CA LYS A 214 14.62 -7.58 20.56
C LYS A 214 14.73 -8.39 21.86
N GLY A 215 14.93 -9.70 21.75
CA GLY A 215 15.19 -10.58 22.90
C GLY A 215 13.95 -11.05 23.65
N GLU A 216 12.75 -10.83 23.10
CA GLU A 216 11.48 -11.25 23.70
C GLU A 216 10.79 -12.34 22.88
N GLU A 217 11.55 -13.09 22.07
CA GLU A 217 11.04 -14.15 21.20
C GLU A 217 10.38 -15.27 22.01
N LYS A 218 10.94 -15.61 23.18
CA LYS A 218 10.35 -16.63 24.07
C LYS A 218 8.96 -16.21 24.57
N TYR A 219 8.82 -15.00 25.09
CA TYR A 219 7.53 -14.49 25.57
C TYR A 219 6.53 -14.37 24.41
N THR A 220 7.00 -13.98 23.23
CA THR A 220 6.18 -13.93 22.02
C THR A 220 5.62 -15.32 21.67
N GLN A 221 6.45 -16.37 21.71
CA GLN A 221 6.00 -17.75 21.52
C GLN A 221 5.00 -18.18 22.59
N GLU A 222 5.24 -17.87 23.87
CA GLU A 222 4.31 -18.19 24.97
C GLU A 222 2.92 -17.54 24.77
N LEU A 223 2.85 -16.31 24.24
CA LEU A 223 1.58 -15.67 23.89
C LEU A 223 0.88 -16.40 22.73
N LEU A 224 1.64 -16.77 21.69
CA LEU A 224 1.11 -17.47 20.53
C LEU A 224 0.60 -18.87 20.90
N ASP A 225 1.31 -19.59 21.75
CA ASP A 225 0.92 -20.91 22.25
C ASP A 225 -0.38 -20.83 23.07
N LYS A 226 -0.49 -19.87 24.00
CA LYS A 226 -1.72 -19.65 24.76
C LYS A 226 -2.94 -19.40 23.87
N GLY A 227 -2.78 -18.58 22.84
CA GLY A 227 -3.87 -18.30 21.91
C GLY A 227 -4.29 -19.54 21.11
N LEU A 228 -3.34 -20.37 20.66
CA LEU A 228 -3.62 -21.64 20.00
C LEU A 228 -4.30 -22.65 20.92
N GLU A 229 -3.87 -22.74 22.19
CA GLU A 229 -4.51 -23.60 23.19
C GLU A 229 -5.99 -23.21 23.39
N ILE A 230 -6.28 -21.91 23.49
CA ILE A 230 -7.67 -21.42 23.61
C ILE A 230 -8.46 -21.76 22.35
N LEU A 231 -7.92 -21.53 21.15
CA LEU A 231 -8.58 -21.90 19.90
C LEU A 231 -8.90 -23.40 19.84
N GLN A 232 -7.97 -24.25 20.28
CA GLN A 232 -8.19 -25.68 20.30
C GLN A 232 -9.33 -26.09 21.25
N VAL A 233 -9.45 -25.42 22.40
CA VAL A 233 -10.50 -25.70 23.39
C VAL A 233 -11.86 -25.17 22.95
N GLU A 234 -11.90 -24.00 22.32
CA GLU A 234 -13.13 -23.29 21.96
C GLU A 234 -13.67 -23.68 20.57
N SER A 235 -12.87 -24.34 19.74
CA SER A 235 -13.32 -24.94 18.49
C SER A 235 -14.15 -26.21 18.76
N PRO A 236 -15.39 -26.29 18.27
CA PRO A 236 -16.20 -27.50 18.36
C PRO A 236 -15.52 -28.70 17.67
N ALA A 237 -15.71 -29.90 18.20
CA ALA A 237 -15.12 -31.11 17.63
C ALA A 237 -15.64 -31.42 16.21
N ASP A 238 -16.85 -30.98 15.89
CA ASP A 238 -17.51 -31.08 14.60
C ASP A 238 -17.20 -29.90 13.66
N ASP A 239 -16.61 -28.82 14.18
CA ASP A 239 -16.15 -27.65 13.41
C ASP A 239 -14.78 -27.16 13.91
N PRO A 240 -13.70 -27.94 13.65
CA PRO A 240 -12.34 -27.57 14.08
C PRO A 240 -11.82 -26.28 13.41
N PHE A 241 -12.48 -25.84 12.32
CA PHE A 241 -12.07 -24.69 11.51
C PHE A 241 -12.93 -23.44 11.73
N LYS A 242 -13.80 -23.43 12.73
CA LYS A 242 -14.59 -22.27 13.17
C LYS A 242 -13.79 -20.96 13.23
N PHE A 243 -12.55 -21.05 13.70
CA PHE A 243 -11.62 -19.91 13.82
C PHE A 243 -10.42 -20.02 12.86
N SER A 244 -10.63 -20.56 11.68
CA SER A 244 -9.57 -20.83 10.68
C SER A 244 -8.70 -19.63 10.35
N ASP A 245 -9.26 -18.43 10.20
CA ASP A 245 -8.48 -17.20 9.97
C ASP A 245 -7.49 -16.92 11.10
N LEU A 246 -7.91 -17.09 12.35
CA LEU A 246 -7.03 -16.94 13.51
C LEU A 246 -5.99 -18.06 13.52
N LEU A 247 -6.38 -19.32 13.33
CA LEU A 247 -5.43 -20.45 13.27
C LEU A 247 -4.32 -20.21 12.23
N ILE A 248 -4.69 -19.76 11.02
CA ILE A 248 -3.74 -19.40 9.97
C ILE A 248 -2.80 -18.29 10.47
N GLN A 249 -3.33 -17.20 11.01
CA GLN A 249 -2.52 -16.08 11.47
C GLN A 249 -1.58 -16.44 12.63
N TYR A 250 -2.03 -17.25 13.59
CA TYR A 250 -1.18 -17.75 14.67
C TYR A 250 0.01 -18.54 14.14
N HIS A 251 -0.24 -19.46 13.20
CA HIS A 251 0.83 -20.24 12.58
C HIS A 251 1.77 -19.37 11.72
N MET A 252 1.25 -18.32 11.07
CA MET A 252 2.08 -17.32 10.37
C MET A 252 2.99 -16.54 11.34
N TYR A 253 2.46 -16.07 12.47
CA TYR A 253 3.23 -15.34 13.48
C TYR A 253 4.25 -16.25 14.19
N LYS A 254 3.89 -17.50 14.52
CA LYS A 254 4.84 -18.48 15.05
C LYS A 254 5.96 -18.75 14.06
N GLY A 255 5.61 -18.96 12.79
CA GLY A 255 6.58 -19.14 11.71
C GLY A 255 7.57 -17.98 11.61
N ALA A 256 7.06 -16.75 11.65
CA ALA A 256 7.90 -15.55 11.62
C ALA A 256 8.78 -15.42 12.87
N CYS A 257 8.25 -15.66 14.07
CA CYS A 257 9.01 -15.61 15.32
C CYS A 257 10.14 -16.67 15.36
N TYR A 258 9.87 -17.89 14.90
CA TYR A 258 10.90 -18.92 14.73
C TYR A 258 11.95 -18.52 13.71
N ALA A 259 11.54 -17.94 12.57
CA ALA A 259 12.46 -17.49 11.53
C ALA A 259 13.41 -16.38 12.03
N MET A 260 12.88 -15.41 12.78
CA MET A 260 13.66 -14.35 13.44
C MET A 260 14.68 -14.94 14.44
N SER A 261 14.28 -15.99 15.14
CA SER A 261 15.10 -16.74 16.10
C SER A 261 16.04 -17.76 15.44
N LYS A 262 16.09 -17.83 14.10
CA LYS A 262 16.88 -18.79 13.30
C LYS A 262 16.51 -20.27 13.46
N TYR A 263 15.34 -20.58 14.03
CA TYR A 263 14.77 -21.93 14.06
C TYR A 263 14.02 -22.22 12.75
N LEU A 264 14.77 -22.32 11.64
CA LEU A 264 14.19 -22.37 10.29
C LEU A 264 13.32 -23.61 10.03
N GLY A 265 13.59 -24.73 10.71
CA GLY A 265 12.78 -25.94 10.63
C GLY A 265 11.38 -25.75 11.22
N ASP A 266 11.31 -25.23 12.45
CA ASP A 266 10.05 -24.94 13.14
C ASP A 266 9.27 -23.81 12.44
N ALA A 267 9.99 -22.84 11.88
CA ALA A 267 9.40 -21.80 11.05
C ALA A 267 8.71 -22.39 9.81
N THR A 268 9.41 -23.27 9.08
CA THR A 268 8.86 -23.96 7.91
C THR A 268 7.65 -24.80 8.29
N SER A 269 7.75 -25.60 9.36
CA SER A 269 6.64 -26.41 9.87
C SER A 269 5.42 -25.54 10.18
N SER A 270 5.61 -24.41 10.86
CA SER A 270 4.51 -23.50 11.21
C SER A 270 3.85 -22.90 9.97
N PHE A 271 4.62 -22.41 9.00
CA PHE A 271 4.05 -21.90 7.74
C PHE A 271 3.32 -22.99 6.95
N MET A 272 3.82 -24.23 6.94
CA MET A 272 3.14 -25.35 6.27
C MET A 272 1.85 -25.78 6.97
N HIS A 273 1.74 -25.60 8.30
CA HIS A 273 0.46 -25.75 8.99
C HIS A 273 -0.55 -24.67 8.54
N ALA A 274 -0.11 -23.40 8.42
CA ALA A 274 -0.96 -22.34 7.89
C ALA A 274 -1.42 -22.64 6.45
N VAL A 275 -0.54 -23.19 5.60
CA VAL A 275 -0.89 -23.68 4.26
C VAL A 275 -1.98 -24.75 4.33
N ALA A 276 -1.82 -25.76 5.19
CA ALA A 276 -2.77 -26.86 5.30
C ALA A 276 -4.16 -26.36 5.72
N VAL A 277 -4.24 -25.52 6.75
CA VAL A 277 -5.51 -24.93 7.22
C VAL A 277 -6.14 -24.08 6.12
N ALA A 278 -5.37 -23.19 5.48
CA ALA A 278 -5.89 -22.32 4.43
C ALA A 278 -6.41 -23.09 3.20
N LYS A 279 -5.77 -24.20 2.84
CA LYS A 279 -6.23 -25.08 1.75
C LYS A 279 -7.55 -25.77 2.12
N GLU A 280 -7.66 -26.27 3.35
CA GLU A 280 -8.84 -26.97 3.84
C GLU A 280 -10.09 -26.09 3.80
N VAL A 281 -9.97 -24.82 4.20
CA VAL A 281 -11.09 -23.86 4.19
C VAL A 281 -11.24 -23.07 2.88
N GLY A 282 -10.42 -23.38 1.86
CA GLY A 282 -10.50 -22.71 0.55
C GLY A 282 -9.95 -21.28 0.48
N HIS A 283 -9.22 -20.81 1.49
CA HIS A 283 -8.59 -19.48 1.51
C HIS A 283 -7.29 -19.41 0.68
N LYS A 284 -7.46 -19.39 -0.65
CA LYS A 284 -6.37 -19.40 -1.64
C LYS A 284 -5.29 -18.34 -1.41
N ALA A 285 -5.67 -17.09 -1.12
CA ALA A 285 -4.71 -16.00 -0.91
C ALA A 285 -3.82 -16.23 0.32
N PHE A 286 -4.41 -16.73 1.43
CA PHE A 286 -3.63 -17.09 2.63
C PHE A 286 -2.70 -18.26 2.38
N ALA A 287 -3.17 -19.30 1.66
CA ALA A 287 -2.33 -20.44 1.30
C ALA A 287 -1.10 -19.99 0.48
N VAL A 288 -1.29 -19.12 -0.52
CA VAL A 288 -0.17 -18.57 -1.32
C VAL A 288 0.79 -17.76 -0.48
N ASN A 289 0.30 -16.89 0.42
CA ASN A 289 1.15 -16.11 1.32
C ASN A 289 1.96 -17.01 2.27
N ALA A 290 1.34 -18.05 2.81
CA ALA A 290 2.00 -19.02 3.68
C ALA A 290 3.08 -19.84 2.91
N TYR A 291 2.80 -20.27 1.67
CA TYR A 291 3.80 -20.88 0.80
C TYR A 291 4.99 -19.94 0.53
N ASN A 292 4.73 -18.68 0.20
CA ASN A 292 5.80 -17.69 -0.02
C ASN A 292 6.69 -17.57 1.23
N SER A 293 6.09 -17.52 2.42
CA SER A 293 6.82 -17.45 3.69
C SER A 293 7.66 -18.70 3.95
N ALA A 294 7.10 -19.90 3.74
CA ALA A 294 7.82 -21.17 3.85
C ALA A 294 9.00 -21.25 2.86
N LEU A 295 8.80 -20.85 1.61
CA LEU A 295 9.81 -20.84 0.56
C LEU A 295 10.95 -19.86 0.87
N VAL A 296 10.64 -18.65 1.35
CA VAL A 296 11.66 -17.66 1.75
C VAL A 296 12.53 -18.18 2.90
N VAL A 297 11.94 -18.88 3.86
CA VAL A 297 12.70 -19.50 4.97
C VAL A 297 13.54 -20.66 4.50
N THR A 298 12.97 -21.56 3.69
CA THR A 298 13.66 -22.76 3.21
C THR A 298 14.76 -22.44 2.20
N LEU A 299 14.68 -21.32 1.46
CA LEU A 299 15.80 -20.81 0.65
C LEU A 299 17.05 -20.51 1.48
N LYS A 300 16.89 -20.11 2.75
CA LYS A 300 18.00 -19.78 3.66
C LYS A 300 18.64 -21.01 4.31
N ARG A 301 17.96 -22.16 4.28
CA ARG A 301 18.44 -23.45 4.79
C ARG A 301 18.92 -24.29 3.59
N GLU A 302 19.92 -25.16 3.77
CA GLU A 302 20.40 -26.01 2.66
C GLU A 302 19.30 -26.94 2.10
N ARG A 303 18.70 -26.48 1.00
CA ARG A 303 17.99 -27.10 -0.15
C ARG A 303 17.03 -28.28 0.00
N ARG A 304 17.14 -29.19 0.98
CA ARG A 304 16.43 -30.50 0.92
C ARG A 304 14.91 -30.36 0.84
N ASP A 305 14.32 -29.50 1.65
CA ASP A 305 12.85 -29.36 1.72
C ASP A 305 12.29 -28.29 0.75
N TYR A 306 13.16 -27.43 0.22
CA TYR A 306 12.76 -26.29 -0.62
C TYR A 306 12.04 -26.74 -1.90
N PHE A 307 12.66 -27.66 -2.65
CA PHE A 307 12.11 -28.08 -3.94
C PHE A 307 10.80 -28.88 -3.82
N PRO A 308 10.65 -29.81 -2.87
CA PRO A 308 9.35 -30.44 -2.59
C PRO A 308 8.23 -29.42 -2.32
N ILE A 309 8.47 -28.44 -1.45
CA ILE A 309 7.47 -27.40 -1.12
C ILE A 309 7.18 -26.54 -2.35
N LEU A 310 8.21 -26.15 -3.11
CA LEU A 310 8.04 -25.35 -4.33
C LEU A 310 7.19 -26.08 -5.38
N LYS A 311 7.40 -27.38 -5.55
CA LYS A 311 6.63 -28.21 -6.49
C LYS A 311 5.17 -28.34 -6.06
N GLU A 312 4.91 -28.52 -4.77
CA GLU A 312 3.55 -28.53 -4.22
C GLU A 312 2.87 -27.16 -4.42
N ALA A 313 3.54 -26.07 -4.04
CA ALA A 313 3.04 -24.71 -4.19
C ALA A 313 2.71 -24.39 -5.64
N TYR A 314 3.62 -24.71 -6.58
CA TYR A 314 3.39 -24.53 -8.01
C TYR A 314 2.17 -25.32 -8.50
N SER A 315 2.06 -26.59 -8.11
CA SER A 315 0.95 -27.45 -8.51
C SER A 315 -0.39 -26.93 -8.00
N TYR A 316 -0.39 -26.32 -6.80
CA TYR A 316 -1.56 -25.69 -6.22
C TYR A 316 -1.97 -24.41 -6.96
N VAL A 317 -1.03 -23.49 -7.22
CA VAL A 317 -1.35 -22.19 -7.83
C VAL A 317 -1.64 -22.24 -9.32
N ILE A 318 -1.03 -23.18 -10.06
CA ILE A 318 -1.26 -23.28 -11.51
C ILE A 318 -2.69 -23.73 -11.84
N ALA A 319 -3.37 -24.38 -10.90
CA ALA A 319 -4.74 -24.83 -11.01
C ALA A 319 -5.77 -23.71 -10.82
N PHE A 320 -5.38 -22.50 -10.41
CA PHE A 320 -6.28 -21.37 -10.24
C PHE A 320 -6.76 -20.82 -11.58
N SER A 321 -7.93 -20.19 -11.62
CA SER A 321 -8.39 -19.47 -12.81
C SER A 321 -7.66 -18.15 -13.00
N ASP A 322 -7.69 -17.59 -14.20
CA ASP A 322 -7.04 -16.32 -14.49
C ASP A 322 -7.67 -15.16 -13.71
N GLU A 323 -8.98 -15.21 -13.43
CA GLU A 323 -9.68 -14.26 -12.55
C GLU A 323 -9.14 -14.27 -11.13
N GLU A 324 -8.85 -15.45 -10.57
CA GLU A 324 -8.28 -15.60 -9.24
C GLU A 324 -6.85 -15.07 -9.18
N LEU A 325 -6.08 -15.29 -10.25
CA LEU A 325 -4.69 -14.85 -10.32
C LEU A 325 -4.54 -13.33 -10.48
N LYS A 326 -5.57 -12.61 -10.93
CA LYS A 326 -5.54 -11.13 -10.94
C LYS A 326 -5.42 -10.51 -9.54
N SER A 327 -5.94 -11.17 -8.51
CA SER A 327 -5.90 -10.66 -7.13
C SER A 327 -4.85 -11.36 -6.25
N ILE A 328 -4.34 -12.52 -6.67
CA ILE A 328 -3.35 -13.31 -5.92
C ILE A 328 -2.03 -13.32 -6.68
N ASN A 329 -0.99 -12.67 -6.13
CA ASN A 329 0.32 -12.64 -6.76
C ASN A 329 1.09 -13.96 -6.55
N ILE A 330 1.24 -14.73 -7.63
CA ILE A 330 1.95 -16.03 -7.63
C ILE A 330 3.35 -15.95 -8.27
N SER A 331 3.80 -14.75 -8.63
CA SER A 331 5.00 -14.54 -9.46
C SER A 331 6.25 -15.16 -8.86
N PHE A 332 6.43 -15.04 -7.55
CA PHE A 332 7.58 -15.64 -6.85
C PHE A 332 7.62 -17.17 -6.98
N ILE A 333 6.48 -17.85 -6.76
CA ILE A 333 6.38 -19.32 -6.84
C ILE A 333 6.65 -19.79 -8.27
N VAL A 334 6.03 -19.15 -9.26
CA VAL A 334 6.17 -19.55 -10.67
C VAL A 334 7.59 -19.28 -11.19
N SER A 335 8.15 -18.11 -10.89
CA SER A 335 9.52 -17.76 -11.28
C SER A 335 10.54 -18.74 -10.67
N ALA A 336 10.41 -19.01 -9.36
CA ALA A 336 11.25 -19.99 -8.68
C ALA A 336 11.11 -21.40 -9.27
N TYR A 337 9.90 -21.84 -9.62
CA TYR A 337 9.67 -23.16 -10.21
C TYR A 337 10.32 -23.28 -11.59
N LEU A 338 10.17 -22.27 -12.45
CA LEU A 338 10.80 -22.24 -13.77
C LEU A 338 12.34 -22.26 -13.70
N ASP A 339 12.93 -21.59 -12.70
CA ASP A 339 14.38 -21.59 -12.48
C ASP A 339 14.91 -22.96 -12.01
N LYS A 340 14.16 -23.65 -11.14
CA LYS A 340 14.65 -24.86 -10.45
C LYS A 340 14.26 -26.18 -11.08
N GLU A 341 13.11 -26.25 -11.77
CA GLU A 341 12.64 -27.49 -12.39
C GLU A 341 13.38 -27.78 -13.70
N GLN A 342 14.20 -28.83 -13.71
CA GLN A 342 14.97 -29.23 -14.88
C GLN A 342 14.17 -30.10 -15.86
N GLY A 343 13.04 -30.68 -15.44
CA GLY A 343 12.22 -31.56 -16.26
C GLY A 343 11.31 -30.87 -17.29
N LEU A 344 11.24 -29.53 -17.30
CA LEU A 344 10.38 -28.79 -18.24
C LEU A 344 11.04 -28.61 -19.60
N ASN A 345 10.36 -29.04 -20.66
CA ASN A 345 10.76 -28.74 -22.03
C ASN A 345 10.46 -27.27 -22.41
N SER A 346 11.03 -26.78 -23.52
CA SER A 346 10.85 -25.39 -23.97
C SER A 346 9.38 -25.02 -24.11
N LYS A 347 8.57 -25.87 -24.75
CA LYS A 347 7.14 -25.60 -24.97
C LYS A 347 6.37 -25.41 -23.67
N GLN A 348 6.64 -26.23 -22.66
CA GLN A 348 6.03 -26.10 -21.33
C GLN A 348 6.45 -24.78 -20.64
N ARG A 349 7.74 -24.44 -20.70
CA ARG A 349 8.25 -23.17 -20.16
C ARG A 349 7.61 -21.97 -20.84
N ASP A 350 7.45 -22.03 -22.16
CA ASP A 350 6.85 -20.96 -22.96
C ASP A 350 5.36 -20.79 -22.68
N THR A 351 4.62 -21.89 -22.50
CA THR A 351 3.20 -21.83 -22.10
C THR A 351 3.02 -21.15 -20.74
N ILE A 352 3.83 -21.53 -19.74
CA ILE A 352 3.76 -20.95 -18.39
C ILE A 352 4.10 -19.46 -18.45
N ARG A 353 5.20 -19.09 -19.12
CA ARG A 353 5.61 -17.69 -19.30
C ARG A 353 4.54 -16.86 -20.01
N SER A 354 3.96 -17.38 -21.09
CA SER A 354 2.93 -16.66 -21.85
C SER A 354 1.71 -16.35 -21.00
N ARG A 355 1.28 -17.31 -20.16
CA ARG A 355 0.19 -17.08 -19.20
C ARG A 355 0.53 -15.99 -18.19
N MET A 356 1.73 -16.05 -17.60
CA MET A 356 2.17 -15.04 -16.63
C MET A 356 2.33 -13.64 -17.25
N ILE A 357 2.79 -13.55 -18.49
CA ILE A 357 2.84 -12.30 -19.26
C ILE A 357 1.44 -11.75 -19.49
N GLY A 358 0.47 -12.61 -19.83
CA GLY A 358 -0.93 -12.20 -19.99
C GLY A 358 -1.57 -11.68 -18.69
N LEU A 359 -1.17 -12.22 -17.54
CA LEU A 359 -1.72 -11.85 -16.23
C LEU A 359 -1.07 -10.60 -15.63
N TYR A 360 0.26 -10.50 -15.69
CA TYR A 360 1.03 -9.49 -14.94
C TYR A 360 1.98 -8.66 -15.81
N GLY A 361 2.05 -8.91 -17.12
CA GLY A 361 2.92 -8.21 -18.07
C GLY A 361 4.31 -8.84 -18.24
N VAL A 362 5.12 -8.26 -19.14
CA VAL A 362 6.42 -8.81 -19.58
C VAL A 362 7.42 -8.99 -18.43
N HIS A 363 7.33 -8.16 -17.40
CA HIS A 363 8.24 -8.16 -16.25
C HIS A 363 7.64 -8.83 -15.01
N TRP A 364 6.77 -9.82 -15.20
CA TRP A 364 6.08 -10.52 -14.11
C TRP A 364 7.04 -11.19 -13.11
N ASP A 365 8.22 -11.62 -13.55
CA ASP A 365 9.24 -12.31 -12.76
C ASP A 365 10.31 -11.40 -12.16
N ALA A 366 10.20 -10.08 -12.39
CA ALA A 366 11.16 -9.12 -11.91
C ALA A 366 11.09 -8.97 -10.38
N SER A 367 12.26 -8.92 -9.73
CA SER A 367 12.31 -8.54 -8.31
C SER A 367 11.71 -7.13 -8.12
N PRO A 368 11.25 -6.74 -6.91
CA PRO A 368 10.72 -5.39 -6.70
C PRO A 368 11.66 -4.26 -7.15
N LYS A 369 12.99 -4.48 -7.10
CA LYS A 369 14.00 -3.54 -7.60
C LYS A 369 14.11 -3.56 -9.14
N GLU A 370 14.05 -4.72 -9.76
CA GLU A 370 14.10 -4.87 -11.22
C GLU A 370 12.80 -4.44 -11.88
N ALA A 371 11.65 -4.69 -11.26
CA ALA A 371 10.35 -4.18 -11.70
C ALA A 371 10.36 -2.64 -11.71
N MET A 372 10.98 -2.02 -10.69
CA MET A 372 11.21 -0.58 -10.66
C MET A 372 12.15 -0.12 -11.79
N LYS A 373 13.21 -0.87 -12.07
CA LYS A 373 14.18 -0.56 -13.13
C LYS A 373 13.59 -0.72 -14.54
N HIS A 374 12.85 -1.80 -14.81
CA HIS A 374 12.16 -2.01 -16.08
C HIS A 374 11.04 -1.00 -16.31
N PHE A 375 10.36 -0.60 -15.24
CA PHE A 375 9.45 0.53 -15.27
C PHE A 375 10.17 1.83 -15.68
N GLN A 376 11.40 2.06 -15.19
CA GLN A 376 12.22 3.20 -15.61
C GLN A 376 12.73 3.09 -17.06
N GLU A 377 13.19 1.91 -17.49
CA GLU A 377 13.73 1.67 -18.84
C GLU A 377 12.65 1.73 -19.94
N SER A 378 11.44 1.22 -19.66
CA SER A 378 10.30 1.30 -20.58
C SER A 378 9.81 2.72 -20.83
N GLN A 379 10.14 3.67 -19.95
CA GLN A 379 9.93 5.11 -20.15
C GLN A 379 11.02 5.79 -20.99
N HIS A 380 12.09 5.08 -21.37
CA HIS A 380 13.22 5.62 -22.16
C HIS A 380 13.35 5.01 -23.56
N THR A 381 12.42 4.15 -23.97
CA THR A 381 12.35 3.68 -25.37
C THR A 381 11.80 4.81 -26.24
N PRO A 382 12.57 5.38 -27.18
CA PRO A 382 12.02 6.32 -28.14
C PRO A 382 11.07 5.56 -29.08
N LEU A 383 9.87 6.09 -29.30
CA LEU A 383 9.13 5.85 -30.54
C LEU A 383 9.76 6.70 -31.65
#